data_AF-A0A958C1G7-F1
#
_entry.id   AF-A0A958C1G7-F1
#
_cell.length_a   1.000
_cell.length_b   1.000
_cell.length_c   1.000
_cell.angle_alpha   90.00
_cell.angle_beta   90.00
_cell.angle_gamma   90.00
#
_symmetry.space_group_name_H-M   'P 1'
#
loop_
_entity.id
_entity.type
_entity.pdbx_description
1 polymer ?
#
loop_
_entity_poly.entity_id
_entity_poly.type
_entity_poly.pdbx_seq_one_letter_code
_entity_poly.pdbx_strand_id
1 'polypeptide(L)'
;MARIEWLEDLLANPNKILALVREETLSLKERFNDKRRTEISHEAAAELREEDLTPNDPVLITITQNSYVKRTAAQQFRAQGRGGRGVMGMATRDEDEIA
;
A
#
# COMPACT_ATOMS: atom_id res chain seq x y z
N MET A 1 52.83 -24.53 28.92
CA MET A 1 52.12 -25.67 28.30
C MET A 1 50.60 -25.54 28.41
N ALA A 2 50.04 -25.05 29.52
CA ALA A 2 48.58 -24.89 29.73
C ALA A 2 47.81 -24.16 28.61
N ARG A 3 48.39 -23.15 27.96
CA ARG A 3 47.72 -22.43 26.84
C ARG A 3 47.61 -23.28 25.57
N ILE A 4 48.61 -24.13 25.30
CA ILE A 4 48.62 -25.02 24.13
C ILE A 4 47.58 -26.11 24.34
N GLU A 5 47.59 -26.73 25.52
CA GLU A 5 46.61 -27.76 25.91
C GLU A 5 45.15 -27.26 25.80
N TRP A 6 44.88 -26.03 26.27
CA TRP A 6 43.57 -25.42 26.13
C TRP A 6 43.17 -25.17 24.67
N LEU A 7 44.11 -24.73 23.83
CA LEU A 7 43.85 -24.50 22.40
C LEU A 7 43.59 -25.83 21.67
N GLU A 8 44.33 -26.88 21.99
CA GLU A 8 44.14 -28.21 21.41
C GLU A 8 42.78 -28.80 21.80
N ASP A 9 42.39 -28.70 23.07
CA ASP A 9 41.06 -29.11 23.56
C ASP A 9 39.92 -28.30 22.91
N LEU A 10 40.11 -27.00 22.75
CA LEU A 10 39.15 -26.13 22.06
C LEU A 10 39.00 -26.53 20.59
N LEU A 11 40.11 -26.74 19.88
CA LEU A 11 40.12 -27.12 18.46
C LEU A 11 39.55 -28.53 18.21
N ALA A 12 39.71 -29.44 19.18
CA ALA A 12 39.20 -30.81 19.07
C ALA A 12 37.68 -30.91 19.29
N ASN A 13 37.03 -29.90 19.89
CA ASN A 13 35.61 -29.95 20.25
C ASN A 13 34.78 -28.82 19.60
N PRO A 14 34.01 -29.12 18.55
CA PRO A 14 33.16 -28.14 17.86
C PRO A 14 32.18 -27.39 18.78
N ASN A 15 31.67 -28.03 19.84
CA ASN A 15 30.75 -27.37 20.77
C ASN A 15 31.43 -26.29 21.60
N LYS A 16 32.70 -26.49 21.97
CA LYS A 16 33.50 -25.49 22.71
C LYS A 16 33.79 -24.28 21.82
N ILE A 17 34.06 -24.50 20.53
CA ILE A 17 34.23 -23.44 19.54
C ILE A 17 32.95 -22.61 19.43
N LEU A 18 31.79 -23.26 19.26
CA LEU A 18 30.51 -22.56 19.16
C LEU A 18 30.13 -21.82 20.45
N ALA A 19 30.50 -22.35 21.62
CA ALA A 19 30.32 -21.69 22.90
C ALA A 19 31.19 -20.40 22.98
N LEU A 20 32.45 -20.47 22.57
CA LEU A 20 33.34 -19.31 22.52
C LEU A 20 32.84 -18.25 21.53
N VAL A 21 32.43 -18.66 20.32
CA VAL A 21 31.86 -17.73 19.32
C VAL A 21 30.60 -17.04 19.85
N ARG A 22 29.74 -17.78 20.56
CA ARG A 22 28.56 -17.19 21.22
C ARG A 22 28.96 -16.16 22.27
N GLU A 23 29.92 -16.49 23.12
CA GLU A 23 30.42 -15.57 24.16
C GLU A 23 30.99 -14.29 23.54
N GLU A 24 31.85 -14.41 22.54
CA GLU A 24 32.46 -13.27 21.85
C GLU A 24 31.41 -12.40 21.14
N THR A 25 30.45 -13.01 20.45
CA THR A 25 29.37 -12.28 19.77
C THR A 25 28.44 -11.55 20.74
N LEU A 26 28.15 -12.14 21.91
CA LEU A 26 27.42 -11.46 22.98
C LEU A 26 28.22 -10.29 23.55
N SER A 27 29.52 -10.46 23.78
CA SER A 27 30.38 -9.37 24.26
C SER A 27 30.45 -8.21 23.26
N LEU A 28 30.52 -8.51 21.96
CA LEU A 28 30.45 -7.48 20.92
C LEU A 28 29.11 -6.75 20.92
N LYS A 29 27.99 -7.47 21.05
CA LYS A 29 26.65 -6.89 21.16
C LYS A 29 26.55 -5.97 22.38
N GLU A 30 27.10 -6.35 23.53
CA GLU A 30 27.08 -5.51 24.74
C GLU A 30 27.90 -4.24 24.56
N ARG A 31 29.09 -4.33 23.97
CA ARG A 31 30.00 -3.18 23.78
C ARG A 31 29.52 -2.20 22.72
N PHE A 32 28.87 -2.69 21.67
CA PHE A 32 28.56 -1.92 20.47
C PHE A 32 27.07 -1.85 20.14
N ASN A 33 26.16 -2.14 21.09
CA ASN A 33 24.74 -1.93 20.82
C ASN A 33 24.42 -0.44 20.73
N ASP A 34 23.51 -0.13 19.82
CA ASP A 34 22.81 1.13 19.74
C ASP A 34 21.31 0.88 19.55
N LYS A 35 20.50 1.92 19.76
CA LYS A 35 19.06 1.84 19.52
C LYS A 35 18.80 1.87 18.03
N ARG A 36 17.90 0.99 17.55
CA ARG A 36 17.40 1.03 16.18
C ARG A 36 16.81 2.41 15.90
N ARG A 37 17.34 3.09 14.87
CA ARG A 37 16.94 4.46 14.51
C ARG A 37 15.62 4.55 13.74
N THR A 38 15.19 3.44 13.17
CA THR A 38 14.03 3.36 12.25
C THR A 38 12.95 2.46 12.81
N GLU A 39 11.70 2.82 12.60
CA GLU A 39 10.53 2.00 12.92
C GLU A 39 9.93 1.40 11.64
N ILE A 40 9.31 0.23 11.75
CA ILE A 40 8.54 -0.36 10.65
C ILE A 40 7.09 0.04 10.87
N SER A 41 6.61 1.03 10.11
CA SER A 41 5.20 1.40 10.12
C SER A 41 4.43 0.49 9.15
N HIS A 42 3.51 -0.29 9.71
CA HIS A 42 2.57 -1.09 8.91
C HIS A 42 1.43 -0.24 8.32
N GLU A 43 1.22 0.97 8.84
CA GLU A 43 0.16 1.90 8.41
C GLU A 43 0.52 2.62 7.10
N ALA A 44 1.80 2.81 6.82
CA ALA A 44 2.29 3.41 5.58
C ALA A 44 2.05 2.53 4.35
N ALA A 45 1.91 1.23 4.56
CA ALA A 45 1.38 0.31 3.56
C ALA A 45 -0.14 0.32 3.67
N ALA A 46 -0.77 1.44 3.34
CA ALA A 46 -2.17 1.37 2.89
C ALA A 46 -2.20 0.28 1.82
N GLU A 47 -3.07 -0.73 1.99
CA GLU A 47 -3.31 -1.74 0.97
C GLU A 47 -3.83 -1.03 -0.28
N LEU A 48 -2.90 -0.54 -1.10
CA LEU A 48 -3.19 0.05 -2.39
C LEU A 48 -3.78 -1.06 -3.24
N ARG A 49 -5.08 -0.98 -3.47
CA ARG A 49 -5.75 -1.88 -4.38
C ARG A 49 -5.64 -1.29 -5.78
N GLU A 50 -5.76 -2.16 -6.78
CA GLU A 50 -5.69 -1.74 -8.18
C GLU A 50 -6.75 -0.68 -8.51
N GLU A 51 -7.92 -0.74 -7.86
CA GLU A 51 -9.00 0.23 -8.03
C GLU A 51 -8.64 1.65 -7.55
N ASP A 52 -7.78 1.77 -6.53
CA ASP A 52 -7.35 3.07 -5.98
C ASP A 52 -6.42 3.81 -6.96
N LEU A 53 -5.91 3.13 -8.00
CA LEU A 53 -5.15 3.74 -9.10
C LEU A 53 -6.05 4.40 -10.15
N THR A 54 -7.36 4.13 -10.11
CA THR A 54 -8.31 4.70 -11.06
C THR A 54 -8.70 6.12 -10.61
N PRO A 55 -8.59 7.14 -11.48
CA PRO A 55 -8.99 8.50 -11.14
C PRO A 55 -10.45 8.58 -10.68
N ASN A 56 -10.67 9.19 -9.52
CA ASN A 56 -12.02 9.46 -9.01
C ASN A 56 -12.56 10.76 -9.62
N ASP A 57 -13.01 10.67 -10.87
CA ASP A 57 -13.58 11.79 -11.59
C ASP A 57 -15.08 11.98 -11.29
N PRO A 58 -15.56 13.22 -11.09
CA PRO A 58 -16.98 13.48 -10.93
C PRO A 58 -17.74 13.15 -12.22
N VAL A 59 -18.73 12.27 -12.10
CA VAL A 59 -19.57 11.83 -13.23
C VAL A 59 -21.06 11.97 -12.90
N LEU A 60 -21.84 12.20 -13.94
CA LEU A 60 -23.30 12.10 -13.90
C LEU A 60 -23.71 10.74 -14.45
N ILE A 61 -24.54 10.03 -13.69
CA ILE A 61 -25.17 8.77 -14.12
C ILE A 61 -26.66 9.06 -14.31
N THR A 62 -27.16 8.82 -15.52
CA THR A 62 -28.58 8.92 -15.84
C THR A 62 -29.14 7.55 -16.14
N ILE A 63 -30.33 7.26 -15.61
CA ILE A 63 -31.07 6.02 -15.80
C ILE A 63 -32.45 6.39 -16.37
N THR A 64 -32.91 5.68 -17.39
CA THR A 64 -34.29 5.85 -17.90
C THR A 64 -35.26 4.84 -17.29
N GLN A 65 -36.56 5.11 -17.42
CA GLN A 65 -37.62 4.16 -17.05
C GLN A 65 -37.46 2.82 -17.79
N ASN A 66 -36.97 2.83 -19.04
CA ASN A 66 -36.66 1.62 -19.80
C ASN A 66 -35.26 1.04 -19.51
N SER A 67 -34.65 1.38 -18.36
CA SER A 67 -33.39 0.81 -17.86
C SER A 67 -32.15 1.11 -18.73
N TYR A 68 -32.16 2.18 -19.53
CA TYR A 68 -30.94 2.64 -20.19
C TYR A 68 -30.06 3.41 -19.21
N VAL A 69 -28.79 3.02 -19.09
CA VAL A 69 -27.81 3.67 -18.21
C VAL A 69 -26.73 4.35 -19.04
N LYS A 70 -26.49 5.64 -18.76
CA LYS A 70 -25.41 6.40 -19.39
C LYS A 70 -24.55 7.10 -18.33
N ARG A 71 -23.23 6.93 -18.43
CA ARG A 71 -22.22 7.66 -17.63
C ARG A 71 -21.68 8.81 -18.48
N THR A 72 -21.69 10.02 -17.93
CA THR A 72 -21.15 11.21 -18.60
C THR A 72 -20.26 11.99 -17.62
N ALA A 73 -19.14 12.54 -18.10
CA ALA A 73 -18.28 13.36 -17.24
C ALA A 73 -19.03 14.63 -16.80
N ALA A 74 -18.95 15.00 -15.51
CA ALA A 74 -19.69 16.15 -14.97
C ALA A 74 -19.33 17.47 -15.69
N GLN A 75 -18.09 17.58 -16.18
CA GLN A 75 -17.63 18.75 -16.95
C GLN A 75 -18.43 18.97 -18.25
N GLN A 76 -19.04 17.92 -18.82
CA GLN A 76 -19.87 18.03 -20.01
C GLN A 76 -21.25 18.62 -19.69
N PHE A 77 -21.72 18.54 -18.44
CA PHE A 77 -22.96 19.14 -17.95
C PHE A 77 -22.66 20.46 -17.23
N ARG A 78 -22.16 21.45 -17.96
CA ARG A 78 -21.91 22.78 -17.38
C ARG A 78 -23.23 23.49 -17.11
N ALA A 79 -23.36 24.07 -15.91
CA ALA A 79 -24.48 24.96 -15.58
C ALA A 79 -24.50 26.15 -16.56
N GLN A 80 -25.64 26.36 -17.23
CA GLN A 80 -25.89 27.54 -18.04
C GLN A 80 -26.73 28.55 -17.24
N GLY A 81 -26.54 29.85 -17.51
CA GLY A 81 -27.29 30.93 -16.87
C GLY A 81 -28.77 30.94 -17.25
N ARG A 82 -29.54 31.87 -16.65
CA ARG A 82 -30.97 32.03 -16.93
C ARG A 82 -31.21 32.30 -18.43
N GLY A 83 -32.16 31.57 -19.03
CA GLY A 83 -32.58 31.74 -20.43
C GLY A 83 -31.86 30.83 -21.44
N GLY A 84 -30.85 30.06 -21.03
CA GLY A 84 -30.20 29.04 -21.88
C GLY A 84 -30.96 27.71 -21.87
N ARG A 85 -31.12 27.07 -23.03
CA ARG A 85 -31.49 25.64 -23.09
C ARG A 85 -30.27 24.84 -22.65
N GLY A 86 -30.38 24.12 -21.54
CA GLY A 86 -29.30 23.32 -20.96
C GLY A 86 -28.71 22.28 -21.93
N VAL A 87 -27.57 21.71 -21.54
CA VAL A 87 -26.89 20.68 -22.33
C VAL A 87 -27.76 19.42 -22.37
N MET A 88 -28.04 18.90 -23.56
CA MET A 88 -28.79 17.65 -23.74
C MET A 88 -27.97 16.49 -23.18
N GLY A 89 -28.50 15.83 -22.15
CA GLY A 89 -27.76 14.81 -21.42
C GLY A 89 -27.73 13.44 -22.08
N MET A 90 -28.88 13.00 -22.55
CA MET A 90 -29.07 11.71 -23.20
C MET A 90 -30.19 11.84 -24.23
N ALA A 91 -30.02 11.22 -25.40
CA ALA A 91 -31.10 11.07 -26.34
C ALA A 91 -32.02 9.97 -25.83
N THR A 92 -33.26 10.32 -25.53
CA THR A 92 -34.31 9.37 -25.19
C THR A 92 -34.99 8.88 -26.46
N ARG A 93 -35.49 7.64 -26.47
CA ARG A 93 -36.40 7.16 -27.52
C ARG A 93 -37.79 7.73 -27.22
N ASP A 94 -38.68 7.78 -28.21
CA ASP A 94 -40.05 8.22 -28.00
C ASP A 94 -40.67 7.44 -26.83
N GLU A 95 -41.19 8.16 -25.83
CA GLU A 95 -41.78 7.67 -24.56
C GLU A 95 -40.79 7.19 -23.47
N ASP A 96 -39.47 7.28 -23.66
CA ASP A 96 -38.49 6.91 -22.62
C ASP A 96 -38.07 8.15 -21.79
N GLU A 97 -38.49 8.23 -20.54
CA GLU A 97 -38.16 9.36 -19.66
C GLU A 97 -36.99 9.02 -18.71
N ILE A 98 -36.18 10.03 -18.36
CA ILE A 98 -35.11 9.91 -17.36
C ILE A 98 -35.76 9.93 -15.97
N ALA A 99 -35.43 8.93 -15.16
CA ALA A 99 -35.93 8.77 -13.79
C ALA A 99 -35.14 9.63 -12.78
#